data_AF-Q9AAH3-F1
#
_entry.id   AF-Q9AAH3-F1
#
_cell.length_a   1.000
_cell.length_b   1.000
_cell.length_c   1.000
_cell.angle_alpha   90.00
_cell.angle_beta   90.00
_cell.angle_gamma   90.00
#
_symmetry.space_group_name_H-M   'P 1'
#
loop_
_entity.id
_entity.type
_entity.pdbx_description
1 polymer ?
#
loop_
_entity_poly.entity_id
_entity_poly.type
_entity_poly.pdbx_seq_one_letter_code
_entity_poly.pdbx_strand_id
1 'polypeptide(L)'
;MGLGMSANAAPSARYPTSKWPVRADLITLRVCADLDWRVTVRCPHCGIARQLFGPELAARKLADVPLYKLFERGAFKCRKAQYGCNGVPASEISVDAMDVGQLQNVACWSR
;
A
#
# COMPACT_ATOMS: atom_id res chain seq x y z
N MET A 1 24.98 -27.65 14.69
CA MET A 1 25.22 -26.27 14.20
C MET A 1 24.01 -25.86 13.39
N GLY A 2 23.02 -25.24 14.02
CA GLY A 2 21.76 -24.83 13.36
C GLY A 2 21.91 -23.43 12.80
N LEU A 3 21.91 -23.28 11.48
CA LEU A 3 21.81 -21.97 10.83
C LEU A 3 20.35 -21.54 10.86
N GLY A 4 20.06 -20.57 11.72
CA GLY A 4 18.76 -19.93 11.85
C GLY A 4 18.40 -19.22 10.55
N MET A 5 17.26 -19.63 9.98
CA MET A 5 16.61 -18.95 8.89
C MET A 5 16.11 -17.60 9.41
N SER A 6 16.77 -16.50 9.03
CA SER A 6 16.22 -15.16 9.20
C SER A 6 15.03 -15.01 8.25
N ALA A 7 13.84 -15.36 8.73
CA ALA A 7 12.60 -14.92 8.14
C ALA A 7 12.52 -13.40 8.32
N ASN A 8 12.76 -12.65 7.25
CA ASN A 8 12.28 -11.27 7.14
C ASN A 8 10.77 -11.32 7.32
N ALA A 9 10.29 -11.03 8.52
CA ALA A 9 8.87 -10.91 8.80
C ALA A 9 8.35 -9.74 7.96
N ALA A 10 7.66 -10.07 6.86
CA ALA A 10 6.84 -9.10 6.16
C ALA A 10 5.87 -8.48 7.19
N PRO A 11 5.57 -7.17 7.12
CA PRO A 11 4.60 -6.54 8.00
C PRO A 11 3.29 -7.34 7.99
N SER A 12 2.61 -7.40 9.14
CA SER A 12 1.41 -8.18 9.44
C SER A 12 0.25 -7.89 8.48
N ALA A 13 0.35 -8.41 7.27
CA ALA A 13 -0.64 -8.21 6.25
C ALA A 13 -1.78 -9.19 6.48
N ARG A 14 -2.98 -8.65 6.68
CA ARG A 14 -4.21 -9.44 6.72
C ARG A 14 -4.64 -9.65 5.27
N TYR A 15 -4.53 -10.89 4.80
CA TYR A 15 -4.93 -11.27 3.46
C TYR A 15 -6.31 -11.95 3.49
N PRO A 16 -7.38 -11.35 2.95
CA PRO A 16 -8.59 -12.09 2.68
C PRO A 16 -8.32 -13.13 1.57
N THR A 17 -8.75 -14.36 1.80
CA THR A 17 -8.45 -15.53 0.96
C THR A 17 -8.97 -15.43 -0.49
N SER A 18 -8.10 -15.78 -1.44
CA SER A 18 -8.26 -16.28 -2.82
C SER A 18 -9.26 -15.68 -3.83
N LYS A 19 -10.08 -14.66 -3.50
CA LYS A 19 -11.02 -14.09 -4.50
C LYS A 19 -10.37 -13.14 -5.51
N TRP A 20 -9.19 -12.61 -5.20
CA TRP A 20 -8.52 -11.61 -6.02
C TRP A 20 -7.49 -12.23 -6.96
N PRO A 21 -7.39 -11.76 -8.21
CA PRO A 21 -6.51 -12.35 -9.23
C PRO A 21 -5.00 -12.12 -8.97
N VAL A 22 -4.65 -11.25 -8.01
CA VAL A 22 -3.27 -10.88 -7.71
C VAL A 22 -2.98 -11.09 -6.24
N ARG A 23 -1.87 -11.78 -5.94
CA ARG A 23 -1.38 -11.91 -4.57
C ARG A 23 -0.88 -10.57 -4.05
N ALA A 24 -1.09 -10.30 -2.76
CA ALA A 24 -0.73 -9.03 -2.15
C ALA A 24 0.76 -8.64 -2.33
N ASP A 25 1.69 -9.59 -2.26
CA ASP A 25 3.12 -9.35 -2.47
C ASP A 25 3.49 -8.97 -3.91
N LEU A 26 2.55 -9.08 -4.85
CA LEU A 26 2.71 -8.70 -6.25
C LEU A 26 1.88 -7.45 -6.62
N ILE A 27 1.15 -6.86 -5.68
CA ILE A 27 0.37 -5.65 -5.96
C ILE A 27 1.32 -4.46 -6.11
N THR A 28 1.26 -3.83 -7.29
CA THR A 28 2.00 -2.62 -7.65
C THR A 28 1.02 -1.49 -7.97
N LEU A 29 1.51 -0.25 -8.12
CA LEU A 29 0.65 0.86 -8.58
C LEU A 29 0.11 0.60 -10.00
N ARG A 30 0.88 -0.10 -10.85
CA ARG A 30 0.45 -0.54 -12.17
C ARG A 30 -0.75 -1.48 -12.09
N VAL A 31 -0.63 -2.55 -11.30
CA VAL A 31 -1.72 -3.52 -11.08
C VAL A 31 -2.98 -2.81 -10.59
N CYS A 32 -2.83 -1.89 -9.62
CA CYS A 32 -3.97 -1.13 -9.13
C CYS A 32 -4.62 -0.26 -10.21
N ALA A 33 -3.84 0.38 -11.08
CA ALA A 33 -4.38 1.16 -12.19
C ALA A 33 -5.08 0.28 -13.25
N ASP A 34 -4.48 -0.86 -13.60
CA ASP A 34 -5.00 -1.77 -14.63
C ASP A 34 -6.30 -2.46 -14.19
N LEU A 35 -6.45 -2.71 -12.88
CA LEU A 35 -7.63 -3.36 -12.27
C LEU A 35 -8.63 -2.39 -11.65
N ASP A 36 -8.42 -1.07 -11.81
CA ASP A 36 -9.21 -0.01 -11.15
C ASP A 36 -9.34 -0.17 -9.62
N TRP A 37 -8.26 -0.61 -8.97
CA TRP A 37 -8.18 -0.71 -7.51
C TRP A 37 -7.73 0.62 -6.90
N ARG A 38 -8.35 0.96 -5.78
CA ARG A 38 -8.06 2.17 -5.02
C ARG A 38 -6.91 1.90 -4.07
N VAL A 39 -5.92 2.79 -4.06
CA VAL A 39 -4.81 2.75 -3.10
C VAL A 39 -4.96 3.93 -2.15
N THR A 40 -5.02 3.66 -0.86
CA THR A 40 -5.15 4.68 0.19
C THR A 40 -3.95 4.62 1.13
N VAL A 41 -3.38 5.77 1.46
CA VAL A 41 -2.26 5.89 2.41
C VAL A 41 -2.67 6.76 3.60
N ARG A 42 -2.35 6.34 4.82
CA ARG A 42 -2.69 7.06 6.05
C ARG A 42 -1.46 7.66 6.71
N CYS A 43 -1.55 8.94 7.08
CA CYS A 43 -0.55 9.58 7.92
C CYS A 43 -0.81 9.25 9.40
N PRO A 44 0.18 8.77 10.16
CA PRO A 44 0.00 8.52 11.59
C PRO A 44 -0.17 9.81 12.39
N HIS A 45 0.44 10.90 11.92
CA HIS A 45 0.50 12.16 12.67
C HIS A 45 -0.80 12.96 12.60
N CYS A 46 -1.34 13.18 11.39
CA CYS A 46 -2.59 13.93 11.22
C CYS A 46 -3.82 13.05 11.02
N GLY A 47 -3.66 11.72 10.97
CA GLY A 47 -4.77 10.78 10.74
C GLY A 47 -5.38 10.81 9.34
N ILE A 48 -4.97 11.75 8.48
CA ILE A 48 -5.54 11.92 7.13
C ILE A 48 -5.16 10.72 6.27
N ALA A 49 -6.19 10.10 5.71
CA ALA A 49 -6.08 9.15 4.61
C ALA A 49 -6.13 9.89 3.28
N ARG A 50 -5.22 9.54 2.36
CA ARG A 50 -5.17 10.08 1.00
C ARG A 50 -5.25 8.94 0.01
N GLN A 51 -6.18 9.05 -0.94
CA GLN A 51 -6.19 8.19 -2.11
C GLN A 51 -5.07 8.61 -3.07
N LEU A 52 -4.29 7.62 -3.52
CA LEU A 52 -3.29 7.78 -4.56
C LEU A 52 -4.00 7.72 -5.92
N PHE A 53 -3.69 8.66 -6.80
CA PHE A 53 -4.27 8.71 -8.14
C PHE A 53 -3.57 7.67 -9.01
N GLY A 54 -4.23 6.52 -9.22
CA GLY A 54 -3.69 5.36 -9.94
C GLY A 54 -3.03 5.70 -11.28
N PRO A 55 -3.71 6.41 -12.21
CA PRO A 55 -3.18 6.69 -13.54
C PRO A 55 -1.91 7.57 -13.58
N GLU A 56 -1.78 8.55 -12.69
CA GLU A 56 -0.59 9.42 -12.61
C GLU A 56 0.62 8.74 -11.97
N LEU A 57 0.37 7.69 -11.17
CA LEU A 57 1.37 6.98 -10.36
C LEU A 57 1.77 5.61 -10.93
N ALA A 58 0.90 5.01 -11.76
CA ALA A 58 1.27 4.41 -13.05
C ALA A 58 2.11 5.44 -13.85
N ALA A 59 2.45 5.32 -15.13
CA ALA A 59 3.39 6.24 -15.84
C ALA A 59 4.79 6.55 -15.22
N ARG A 60 5.08 6.26 -13.94
CA ARG A 60 6.32 6.57 -13.21
C ARG A 60 7.18 5.32 -13.09
N LYS A 61 8.50 5.50 -12.99
CA LYS A 61 9.48 4.39 -12.86
C LYS A 61 9.23 3.46 -11.66
N LEU A 62 8.54 3.94 -10.63
CA LEU A 62 8.24 3.16 -9.42
C LEU A 62 6.90 2.42 -9.50
N ALA A 63 6.15 2.56 -10.60
CA ALA A 63 4.81 1.98 -10.74
C ALA A 63 4.82 0.45 -10.66
N ASP A 64 5.92 -0.19 -11.07
CA ASP A 64 6.08 -1.64 -11.14
C ASP A 64 6.76 -2.21 -9.89
N VAL A 65 7.07 -1.37 -8.90
CA VAL A 65 7.59 -1.83 -7.62
C VAL A 65 6.42 -2.25 -6.72
N PRO A 66 6.48 -3.41 -6.05
CA PRO A 66 5.44 -3.83 -5.10
C PRO A 66 5.19 -2.77 -4.02
N LEU A 67 3.91 -2.49 -3.74
CA LEU A 67 3.47 -1.45 -2.82
C LEU A 67 4.05 -1.64 -1.42
N TYR A 68 4.13 -2.88 -0.92
CA TYR A 68 4.73 -3.16 0.39
C TYR A 68 6.20 -2.73 0.45
N LYS A 69 7.00 -2.94 -0.62
CA LYS A 69 8.40 -2.50 -0.67
C LYS A 69 8.52 -0.98 -0.68
N LEU A 70 7.62 -0.30 -1.39
CA LEU A 70 7.56 1.17 -1.38
C LEU A 70 7.18 1.69 0.01
N PHE A 71 6.27 1.00 0.69
CA PHE A 71 5.85 1.34 2.05
C PHE A 71 6.97 1.15 3.08
N GLU A 72 7.67 0.01 3.05
CA GLU A 72 8.83 -0.28 3.91
C GLU A 72 9.94 0.76 3.73
N ARG A 73 10.16 1.23 2.50
CA ARG A 73 11.14 2.28 2.18
C ARG A 73 10.67 3.69 2.56
N GLY A 74 9.47 3.85 3.10
CA GLY A 74 8.90 5.15 3.47
C GLY A 74 8.64 6.06 2.27
N ALA A 75 8.32 5.50 1.10
CA ALA A 75 8.08 6.26 -0.12
C ALA A 75 6.83 7.14 -0.03
N PHE A 76 5.82 6.70 0.74
CA PHE A 76 4.57 7.43 0.94
C PHE A 76 4.72 8.39 2.12
N LYS A 77 4.77 9.70 1.84
CA LYS A 77 4.98 10.75 2.85
C LYS A 77 3.84 11.75 2.86
N CYS A 78 3.37 12.11 4.05
CA CYS A 78 2.48 13.22 4.23
C CYS A 78 3.24 14.54 4.01
N ARG A 79 2.60 15.51 3.33
CA ARG A 79 3.15 16.85 3.08
C ARG A 79 2.24 17.96 3.62
N LYS A 80 1.28 17.62 4.47
CA LYS A 80 0.37 18.59 5.08
C LYS A 80 1.11 19.35 6.19
N ALA A 81 1.86 20.38 5.79
CA ALA A 81 2.62 21.24 6.70
C ALA A 81 1.74 21.90 7.77
N GLN A 82 0.49 22.23 7.42
CA GLN A 82 -0.52 22.78 8.34
C GLN A 82 -0.81 21.90 9.58
N TYR A 83 -0.48 20.60 9.52
CA TYR A 83 -0.60 19.66 10.63
C TYR A 83 0.77 19.15 11.10
N GLY A 84 1.86 19.87 10.84
CA GLY A 84 3.22 19.47 11.25
C GLY A 84 3.80 18.23 10.55
N CYS A 85 3.14 17.71 9.52
CA CYS A 85 3.46 16.40 8.94
C CYS A 85 4.67 16.38 8.00
N ASN A 86 5.56 17.37 8.00
CA ASN A 86 6.60 17.65 7.01
C ASN A 86 7.45 16.42 6.57
N GLY A 87 6.94 15.62 5.63
CA GLY A 87 7.60 14.40 5.18
C GLY A 87 7.39 13.17 6.06
N VAL A 88 6.44 13.21 7.01
CA VAL A 88 6.09 12.07 7.88
C VAL A 88 5.68 10.88 7.02
N PRO A 89 6.40 9.76 7.08
CA PRO A 89 6.06 8.59 6.28
C PRO A 89 4.78 7.91 6.80
N ALA A 90 3.97 7.39 5.89
CA ALA A 90 2.68 6.76 6.17
C ALA A 90 2.82 5.62 7.18
N SER A 91 1.77 5.36 7.97
CA SER A 91 1.71 4.23 8.90
C SER A 91 0.86 3.08 8.37
N GLU A 92 0.11 3.33 7.30
CA GLU A 92 -0.76 2.35 6.66
C GLU A 92 -0.88 2.64 5.17
N ILE A 93 -0.93 1.58 4.38
CA ILE A 93 -1.37 1.56 3.00
C ILE A 93 -2.42 0.46 2.83
N SER A 94 -3.59 0.82 2.32
CA SER A 94 -4.66 -0.11 1.96
C SER A 94 -4.89 -0.11 0.46
N VAL A 95 -5.26 -1.27 -0.06
CA VAL A 95 -5.71 -1.46 -1.44
C VAL A 95 -7.10 -2.02 -1.38
N ASP A 96 -8.02 -1.36 -2.06
CA ASP A 96 -9.43 -1.66 -2.04
C ASP A 96 -9.96 -1.82 -3.47
N ALA A 97 -10.80 -2.82 -3.69
CA ALA A 97 -11.38 -3.12 -5.00
C ALA A 97 -12.90 -3.10 -4.91
N MET A 98 -13.56 -2.68 -5.99
CA MET A 98 -15.02 -2.74 -6.09
C MET A 98 -15.46 -4.17 -6.42
N ASP A 99 -16.36 -4.72 -5.62
CA ASP A 99 -16.93 -6.06 -5.78
C ASP A 99 -18.44 -5.97 -5.57
N VAL A 100 -19.21 -6.16 -6.64
CA VAL A 100 -20.68 -6.08 -6.64
C VAL A 100 -21.20 -4.82 -5.89
N GLY A 101 -20.65 -3.65 -6.23
CA GLY A 101 -21.04 -2.37 -5.65
C GLY A 101 -20.55 -2.10 -4.22
N GLN A 102 -19.74 -3.00 -3.66
CA GLN A 102 -19.12 -2.82 -2.34
C GLN A 102 -17.60 -2.68 -2.47
N LEU A 103 -17.05 -1.72 -1.75
CA LEU A 103 -15.60 -1.56 -1.65
C LEU A 103 -15.05 -2.59 -0.66
N GLN A 104 -14.19 -3.47 -1.14
CA GLN A 104 -13.63 -4.60 -0.40
C GLN A 104 -12.12 -4.43 -0.27
N ASN A 105 -11.59 -4.63 0.94
CA ASN A 105 -10.14 -4.57 1.15
C ASN A 105 -9.47 -5.79 0.50
N VAL A 106 -8.49 -5.52 -0.37
CA VAL A 106 -7.66 -6.52 -1.07
C VAL A 106 -6.41 -6.82 -0.26
N ALA A 107 -5.75 -5.76 0.21
CA ALA A 107 -4.55 -5.83 1.01
C ALA A 107 -4.44 -4.62 1.93
N CYS A 108 -3.80 -4.83 3.06
CA CYS A 108 -3.43 -3.77 3.97
C CYS A 108 -2.04 -4.06 4.56
N TRP A 109 -1.16 -3.05 4.54
CA TRP A 109 0.12 -3.08 5.22
C TRP A 109 0.19 -1.91 6.19
N SER A 110 0.55 -2.18 7.43
CA SER A 110 0.70 -1.19 8.49
C SER A 110 1.95 -1.44 9.32
N ARG A 111 2.40 -0.41 10.06
CA ARG A 111 3.56 -0.44 10.94
C ARG A 111 3.36 0.44 12.17
#